data_AF-A0A2V8UNT2-F1
#
_entry.id   AF-A0A2V8UNT2-F1
#
_cell.length_a   1.000
_cell.length_b   1.000
_cell.length_c   1.000
_cell.angle_alpha   90.00
_cell.angle_beta   90.00
_cell.angle_gamma   90.00
#
_symmetry.space_group_name_H-M   'P 1'
#
loop_
_entity.id
_entity.type
_entity.pdbx_description
1 polymer ?
#
loop_
_entity_poly.entity_id
_entity_poly.type
_entity_poly.pdbx_seq_one_letter_code
_entity_poly.pdbx_strand_id
1 'polypeptide(L)' 'VYDHHVRMLSEKLTGLQHDFHRSILSTLHVHLDHDNCLEVLVVRGKAGTVQKIADALISTKGVKHGRLTITTSGAELK' A
#
# COMPACT_ATOMS: atom_id res chain seq x y z
N VAL A 1 -0.65 -4.27 -7.02
CA VAL A 1 -1.53 -4.78 -8.08
C VAL A 1 -2.30 -5.98 -7.54
N TYR A 2 -3.60 -5.97 -7.69
CA TYR A 2 -4.47 -7.06 -7.24
C TYR A 2 -5.72 -7.14 -8.13
N ASP A 3 -6.46 -8.23 -8.00
CA ASP A 3 -7.72 -8.45 -8.69
C ASP A 3 -8.89 -8.08 -7.77
N HIS A 4 -9.73 -7.12 -8.17
CA HIS A 4 -10.80 -6.61 -7.33
C HIS A 4 -12.03 -7.53 -7.27
N HIS A 5 -12.11 -8.56 -8.12
CA HIS A 5 -13.13 -9.62 -8.00
C HIS A 5 -12.78 -10.64 -6.91
N VAL A 6 -11.55 -10.66 -6.41
CA VAL A 6 -11.17 -11.53 -5.29
C VAL A 6 -11.96 -11.12 -4.05
N ARG A 7 -12.85 -12.02 -3.61
CA ARG A 7 -13.76 -11.78 -2.49
C ARG A 7 -13.02 -11.27 -1.25
N MET A 8 -13.53 -10.18 -0.67
CA MET A 8 -13.00 -9.50 0.52
C MET A 8 -11.60 -8.88 0.39
N LEU A 9 -10.93 -8.93 -0.77
CA LEU A 9 -9.55 -8.45 -0.86
C LEU A 9 -9.47 -6.94 -0.69
N SER A 10 -10.29 -6.18 -1.44
CA SER A 10 -10.34 -4.72 -1.32
C SER A 10 -10.68 -4.29 0.11
N GLU A 11 -11.70 -4.89 0.73
CA GLU A 11 -12.08 -4.59 2.11
C GLU A 11 -10.94 -4.88 3.11
N LYS A 12 -10.24 -6.01 2.93
CA LYS A 12 -9.10 -6.36 3.78
C LYS A 12 -7.94 -5.37 3.62
N LEU A 13 -7.63 -4.96 2.38
CA LEU A 13 -6.59 -3.96 2.12
C LEU A 13 -6.98 -2.61 2.72
N THR A 14 -8.22 -2.16 2.54
CA THR A 14 -8.74 -0.93 3.18
C THR A 14 -8.69 -1.01 4.71
N GLY A 15 -9.02 -2.17 5.30
CA GLY A 15 -8.91 -2.39 6.74
C GLY A 15 -7.48 -2.24 7.26
N LEU A 16 -6.50 -2.86 6.59
CA LEU A 16 -5.09 -2.68 6.91
C LEU A 16 -4.66 -1.21 6.76
N GLN A 17 -5.14 -0.51 5.73
CA GLN A 17 -4.86 0.90 5.56
C GLN A 17 -5.41 1.73 6.72
N HIS A 18 -6.61 1.42 7.22
CA HIS A 18 -7.21 2.08 8.37
C HIS A 18 -6.44 1.82 9.68
N ASP A 19 -5.94 0.61 9.89
CA ASP A 19 -5.09 0.28 11.04
C ASP A 19 -3.81 1.12 11.08
N PHE A 20 -3.32 1.54 9.91
CA PHE A 20 -2.12 2.36 9.73
C PHE A 20 -2.40 3.81 9.30
N HIS A 21 -3.61 4.33 9.54
CA HIS A 21 -4.04 5.68 9.07
C HIS A 21 -3.12 6.83 9.50
N ARG A 22 -2.37 6.69 10.61
CA ARG A 22 -1.42 7.71 11.06
C ARG A 22 -0.17 7.83 10.19
N SER A 23 0.17 6.77 9.47
CA SER A 23 1.37 6.72 8.62
C SER A 23 1.03 6.82 7.13
N ILE A 24 -0.16 6.40 6.72
CA ILE A 24 -0.61 6.48 5.32
C ILE A 24 -1.19 7.87 5.08
N LEU A 25 -0.54 8.64 4.20
CA LEU A 25 -0.94 10.01 3.86
C LEU A 25 -2.00 10.05 2.77
N SER A 26 -1.89 9.15 1.79
CA SER A 26 -2.83 9.03 0.69
C SER A 26 -2.70 7.67 0.01
N THR A 27 -3.78 7.27 -0.66
CA THR A 27 -3.82 6.11 -1.54
C THR A 27 -4.36 6.56 -2.90
N LEU A 28 -3.60 6.29 -3.96
CA LEU A 28 -4.07 6.37 -5.34
C LEU A 28 -4.51 4.98 -5.78
N HIS A 29 -5.72 4.87 -6.30
CA HIS A 29 -6.27 3.64 -6.89
C HIS A 29 -6.54 3.86 -8.38
N VAL A 30 -6.10 2.93 -9.21
CA VAL A 30 -6.28 2.96 -10.68
C VAL A 30 -6.81 1.61 -11.12
N HIS A 31 -7.95 1.60 -11.82
CA HIS A 31 -8.40 0.43 -12.58
C HIS A 31 -7.53 0.29 -13.83
N LEU A 32 -6.70 -0.76 -13.88
CA LEU A 32 -5.82 -1.03 -15.02
C LEU A 32 -6.59 -1.67 -16.18
N ASP A 33 -7.52 -2.56 -15.83
CA ASP A 33 -8.43 -3.25 -16.74
C ASP A 33 -9.68 -3.70 -15.95
N HIS A 34 -10.49 -4.58 -16.57
CA HIS A 34 -11.72 -5.08 -15.98
C HIS A 34 -11.51 -5.82 -14.65
N ASP A 35 -10.36 -6.46 -14.44
CA ASP A 35 -10.12 -7.30 -13.25
C ASP A 35 -9.10 -6.67 -12.31
N ASN A 36 -8.10 -5.96 -12.85
CA ASN A 36 -6.92 -5.56 -12.11
C ASN A 36 -6.96 -4.09 -11.66
N CYS A 37 -6.58 -3.89 -10.40
CA CYS A 37 -6.34 -2.57 -9.83
C CYS A 37 -4.87 -2.40 -9.44
N LEU A 38 -4.36 -1.20 -9.65
CA LEU A 38 -3.10 -0.71 -9.10
C LEU A 38 -3.40 0.24 -7.94
N GLU A 39 -2.73 0.03 -6.82
CA GLU A 39 -2.71 0.99 -5.73
C GLU A 39 -1.29 1.49 -5.47
N VAL A 40 -1.17 2.80 -5.22
CA VAL A 40 0.05 3.47 -4.78
C VAL A 40 -0.26 4.18 -3.48
N LEU A 41 0.40 3.76 -2.40
CA LEU A 41 0.22 4.34 -1.07
C LEU A 41 1.40 5.24 -0.74
N VAL A 42 1.12 6.49 -0.39
CA VAL A 42 2.13 7.41 0.14
C VAL A 42 2.18 7.24 1.65
N VAL A 43 3.34 6.82 2.17
CA VAL A 43 3.51 6.51 3.60
C VAL A 43 4.65 7.34 4.18
N ARG A 44 4.46 7.87 5.40
CA ARG A 44 5.47 8.61 6.15
C ARG A 44 5.63 8.02 7.55
N GLY A 45 6.88 7.78 7.94
CA GLY A 45 7.22 7.28 9.26
C GLY A 45 8.67 6.81 9.35
N LYS A 46 9.02 6.19 10.48
CA LYS A 46 10.31 5.51 10.64
C LYS A 46 10.42 4.37 9.63
N ALA A 47 11.61 4.10 9.11
CA ALA A 47 11.84 3.06 8.10
C ALA A 47 11.25 1.70 8.50
N GLY A 48 11.43 1.26 9.75
CA GLY A 48 10.86 0.01 10.25
C GLY A 48 9.33 -0.02 10.26
N THR A 49 8.68 1.11 10.56
CA THR A 49 7.22 1.22 10.48
C THR A 49 6.74 1.14 9.03
N VAL A 50 7.40 1.84 8.11
CA VAL A 50 7.09 1.80 6.68
C VAL A 50 7.24 0.40 6.12
N GLN A 51 8.33 -0.30 6.46
CA GLN A 51 8.56 -1.68 6.07
C GLN A 51 7.43 -2.60 6.58
N LYS A 52 7.06 -2.49 7.86
CA LYS A 52 5.98 -3.29 8.44
C LYS A 52 4.64 -3.10 7.73
N ILE A 53 4.30 -1.85 7.36
CA ILE A 53 3.07 -1.54 6.61
C ILE A 53 3.13 -2.19 5.23
N ALA A 54 4.25 -2.04 4.52
CA ALA A 54 4.42 -2.63 3.20
C ALA A 54 4.34 -4.16 3.26
N ASP A 55 5.02 -4.80 4.21
CA ASP A 55 4.99 -6.26 4.37
C ASP A 55 3.57 -6.77 4.61
N ALA A 56 2.79 -6.09 5.46
CA ALA A 56 1.39 -6.46 5.73
C ALA A 56 0.50 -6.36 4.48
N LEU A 57 0.65 -5.28 3.70
CA LEU A 57 -0.13 -5.08 2.47
C LEU A 57 0.30 -6.06 1.38
N ILE A 58 1.60 -6.18 1.11
CA ILE A 58 2.16 -6.98 0.02
C ILE A 58 1.95 -8.49 0.26
N SER A 59 2.04 -8.94 1.50
CA SER A 59 1.82 -10.37 1.86
C SER A 59 0.34 -10.76 1.94
N THR A 60 -0.59 -9.82 1.76
CA THR A 60 -2.02 -10.14 1.77
C THR A 60 -2.38 -11.05 0.61
N LYS A 61 -2.88 -12.26 0.91
CA LYS A 61 -3.34 -13.23 -0.08
C LYS A 61 -4.30 -12.57 -1.09
N GLY A 62 -3.95 -12.64 -2.37
CA GLY A 62 -4.69 -12.01 -3.46
C GLY A 62 -3.98 -10.80 -4.07
N VAL A 63 -3.01 -10.21 -3.37
CA VAL A 63 -2.07 -9.26 -3.97
C VAL A 63 -1.17 -10.00 -4.95
N LYS A 64 -1.25 -9.63 -6.22
CA LYS A 64 -0.48 -10.24 -7.32
C LYS A 64 0.96 -9.74 -7.34
N HIS A 65 1.15 -8.45 -7.05
CA HIS A 65 2.46 -7.82 -7.03
C HIS A 65 2.46 -6.57 -6.14
N GLY A 66 3.55 -6.37 -5.40
CA GLY A 66 3.80 -5.17 -4.63
C GLY A 66 5.29 -4.94 -4.41
N ARG A 67 5.69 -3.67 -4.27
CA ARG A 67 7.07 -3.26 -4.04
C ARG A 67 7.10 -2.08 -3.08
N LEU A 68 8.00 -2.11 -2.12
CA LEU A 68 8.34 -0.96 -1.30
C LEU A 68 9.47 -0.16 -1.96
N THR A 69 9.28 1.16 -2.05
CA THR A 69 10.35 2.11 -2.38
C THR A 69 10.43 3.13 -1.25
N ILE A 70 11.60 3.28 -0.65
CA ILE A 70 11.83 4.19 0.47
C ILE A 70 12.65 5.37 -0.04
N THR A 71 12.30 6.57 0.42
CA THR A 71 13.06 7.80 0.21
C THR A 71 13.05 8.66 1.47
N THR A 72 13.79 9.75 1.46
CA THR A 72 13.85 10.74 2.53
C THR A 72 12.81 11.86 2.32
N SER A 73 12.46 12.57 3.38
CA SER A 73 11.65 13.80 3.30
C SER A 73 12.35 14.95 2.56
N GLY A 74 13.64 14.79 2.27
CA GLY A 74 14.47 15.80 1.63
C GLY A 74 15.04 16.84 2.61
N ALA A 75 14.61 16.84 3.88
CA ALA A 75 15.07 17.81 4.88
C ALA A 75 16.59 17.80 5.13
N GLU A 76 17.24 16.66 4.86
CA GLU A 76 18.70 16.48 5.05
C GLU A 76 19.45 16.30 3.72
N LEU A 77 18.78 16.51 2.58
CA LEU A 77 19.43 16.50 1.27
C LEU A 77 20.07 17.87 1.02
N LYS A 78 21.35 17.87 0.64
CA LYS A 78 22.11 19.07 0.27
C LYS A 78 21.87 19.44 -1.19
#